data_AF-A0A6N7PP44-F1
#
_entry.id   AF-A0A6N7PP44-F1
#
_cell.length_a   1.000
_cell.length_b   1.000
_cell.length_c   1.000
_cell.angle_alpha   90.00
_cell.angle_beta   90.00
_cell.angle_gamma   90.00
#
_symmetry.space_group_name_H-M   'P 1'
#
loop_
_entity.id
_entity.type
_entity.pdbx_description
1 polymer ?
#
loop_
_entity_poly.entity_id
_entity_poly.type
_entity_poly.pdbx_seq_one_letter_code
_entity_poly.pdbx_strand_id
1 'polypeptide(L)'
;MSDRSGGAKGTDVPPGTFAQWFLEEELKPGAGMGIAAERAEYHLCRAIANLERGMLREALDDANTAAHLDESLRARALIVARICIQREMEELGVTVR
;
A
#
# COMPACT_ATOMS: atom_id res chain seq x y z
N MET A 1 26.72 -19.07 -41.51
CA MET A 1 26.53 -17.62 -41.67
C MET A 1 25.10 -17.36 -41.24
N SER A 2 24.84 -17.17 -39.95
CA SER A 2 24.95 -15.89 -39.23
C SER A 2 24.09 -14.82 -39.88
N ASP A 3 22.91 -14.58 -39.31
CA ASP A 3 22.48 -13.22 -38.99
C ASP A 3 21.65 -13.23 -37.70
N ARG A 4 22.28 -12.74 -36.64
CA ARG A 4 21.60 -12.18 -35.47
C ARG A 4 21.09 -10.81 -35.89
N SER A 5 19.86 -10.46 -35.52
CA SER A 5 19.41 -9.11 -35.12
C SER A 5 17.87 -9.11 -35.12
N GLY A 6 17.14 -8.71 -34.09
CA GLY A 6 17.50 -8.13 -32.81
C GLY A 6 16.31 -8.29 -31.87
N GLY A 7 16.60 -8.34 -30.57
CA GLY A 7 15.56 -8.28 -29.55
C GLY A 7 14.74 -7.01 -29.73
N ALA A 8 13.41 -7.14 -29.73
CA ALA A 8 12.53 -6.01 -29.56
C ALA A 8 12.76 -5.45 -28.16
N LYS A 9 13.58 -4.39 -28.12
CA LYS A 9 13.72 -3.49 -26.98
C LYS A 9 12.32 -3.09 -26.52
N GLY A 10 12.04 -3.32 -25.24
CA GLY A 10 10.84 -2.84 -24.60
C GLY A 10 10.77 -1.32 -24.70
N THR A 11 9.76 -0.82 -25.41
CA THR A 11 9.28 0.59 -25.33
C THR A 11 7.93 0.81 -26.02
N ASP A 12 7.19 -0.23 -26.43
CA ASP A 12 5.89 -0.07 -27.12
C ASP A 12 4.70 -0.52 -26.27
N VAL A 13 4.86 -0.60 -24.96
CA VAL A 13 3.74 -0.84 -24.04
C VAL A 13 3.06 0.51 -23.81
N PRO A 14 1.81 0.72 -24.27
CA PRO A 14 1.10 1.97 -24.05
C PRO A 14 1.07 2.35 -22.56
N PRO A 15 1.11 3.66 -22.23
CA PRO A 15 0.92 4.09 -20.85
C PRO A 15 -0.40 3.52 -20.30
N GLY A 16 -0.33 2.91 -19.12
CA GLY A 16 -1.50 2.32 -18.47
C GLY A 16 -1.73 0.84 -18.76
N THR A 17 -1.03 0.20 -19.71
CA THR A 17 -1.16 -1.25 -19.96
C THR A 17 -0.76 -2.09 -18.75
N PHE A 18 0.23 -1.66 -17.97
CA PHE A 18 0.57 -2.30 -16.71
C PHE A 18 -0.56 -2.19 -15.68
N ALA A 19 -1.17 -1.00 -15.55
CA ALA A 19 -2.29 -0.77 -14.64
C ALA A 19 -3.53 -1.57 -15.07
N GLN A 20 -3.80 -1.64 -16.38
CA GLN A 20 -4.91 -2.40 -16.93
C GLN A 20 -4.71 -3.91 -16.75
N TRP A 21 -3.52 -4.44 -17.08
CA TRP A 21 -3.18 -5.84 -16.81
C TRP A 21 -3.34 -6.18 -15.33
N PHE A 22 -2.82 -5.31 -14.45
CA PHE A 22 -2.95 -5.48 -13.00
C PHE A 22 -4.42 -5.53 -12.56
N LEU A 23 -5.25 -4.57 -12.99
CA LEU A 23 -6.68 -4.56 -12.69
C LEU A 23 -7.42 -5.80 -13.25
N GLU A 24 -7.05 -6.27 -14.43
CA GLU A 24 -7.61 -7.48 -15.05
C GLU A 24 -7.21 -8.76 -14.29
N GLU A 25 -5.99 -8.83 -13.76
CA GLU A 25 -5.56 -9.92 -12.87
C GLU A 25 -6.24 -9.83 -11.49
N GLU A 26 -6.41 -8.62 -10.94
CA GLU A 26 -7.08 -8.37 -9.66
C GLU A 26 -8.56 -8.82 -9.67
N LEU A 27 -9.24 -8.71 -10.81
CA LEU A 27 -10.66 -9.05 -10.94
C LEU A 27 -10.92 -10.55 -11.17
N LYS A 28 -9.88 -11.40 -11.23
CA LYS A 28 -10.05 -12.84 -11.44
C LYS A 28 -10.55 -13.56 -10.18
N PRO A 29 -11.60 -14.40 -10.28
CA PRO A 29 -12.09 -15.19 -9.15
C PRO A 29 -11.02 -16.22 -8.72
N GLY A 30 -10.49 -16.08 -7.50
CA GLY A 30 -9.50 -16.99 -6.92
C GLY A 30 -8.14 -16.38 -6.59
N ALA A 31 -7.86 -15.14 -7.01
CA ALA A 31 -6.60 -14.44 -6.70
C ALA A 31 -6.60 -13.73 -5.31
N GLY A 32 -7.73 -13.79 -4.59
CA GLY A 32 -8.07 -12.83 -3.54
C GLY A 32 -7.29 -12.88 -2.23
N MET A 33 -6.54 -13.95 -1.92
CA MET A 33 -5.82 -14.05 -0.63
C MET A 33 -4.39 -13.49 -0.69
N GLY A 34 -3.63 -13.78 -1.76
CA GLY A 34 -2.29 -13.22 -1.95
C GLY A 34 -2.32 -11.73 -2.24
N ILE A 35 -3.30 -11.27 -3.02
CA ILE A 35 -3.45 -9.86 -3.39
C ILE A 35 -4.01 -9.03 -2.22
N ALA A 36 -4.91 -9.58 -1.40
CA ALA A 36 -5.38 -8.87 -0.20
C ALA A 36 -4.23 -8.62 0.78
N ALA A 37 -3.34 -9.60 0.98
CA ALA A 37 -2.14 -9.44 1.79
C ALA A 37 -1.18 -8.40 1.17
N GLU A 38 -0.87 -8.50 -0.12
CA GLU A 38 0.00 -7.52 -0.83
C GLU A 38 -0.59 -6.09 -0.79
N ARG A 39 -1.90 -5.94 -0.96
CA ARG A 39 -2.60 -4.66 -0.87
C ARG A 39 -2.59 -4.12 0.56
N ALA A 40 -2.79 -5.00 1.54
CA ALA A 40 -2.69 -4.62 2.95
C ALA A 40 -1.27 -4.18 3.31
N GLU A 41 -0.23 -4.84 2.78
CA GLU A 41 1.17 -4.43 2.93
C GLU A 41 1.44 -3.08 2.27
N TYR A 42 0.92 -2.85 1.06
CA TYR A 42 1.02 -1.56 0.38
C TYR A 42 0.40 -0.43 1.21
N HIS A 43 -0.82 -0.62 1.74
CA HIS A 43 -1.45 0.36 2.61
C HIS A 43 -0.64 0.57 3.90
N LEU A 44 -0.10 -0.48 4.51
CA LEU A 44 0.74 -0.33 5.70
C LEU A 44 2.02 0.47 5.42
N CYS A 45 2.69 0.22 4.29
CA CYS A 45 3.85 1.00 3.86
C CYS A 45 3.49 2.46 3.61
N ARG A 46 2.35 2.72 2.98
CA ARG A 46 1.85 4.09 2.75
C ARG A 46 1.50 4.79 4.06
N ALA A 47 0.90 4.08 5.02
CA ALA A 47 0.62 4.58 6.36
C ALA A 47 1.90 5.06 7.07
N ILE A 48 2.95 4.23 7.06
CA ILE A 48 4.25 4.56 7.66
C ILE A 48 4.85 5.79 6.97
N ALA A 49 4.84 5.81 5.64
CA ALA A 49 5.41 6.92 4.89
C ALA A 49 4.63 8.23 5.08
N ASN A 50 3.31 8.17 5.29
CA ASN A 50 2.50 9.34 5.64
C ASN A 50 2.77 9.82 7.07
N LEU A 51 2.95 8.89 8.01
CA LEU A 51 3.32 9.20 9.39
C LEU A 51 4.68 9.91 9.48
N GLU A 52 5.67 9.46 8.71
CA GLU A 52 6.99 10.09 8.61
C GLU A 52 6.92 11.52 8.06
N ARG A 53 5.93 11.80 7.19
CA ARG A 53 5.66 13.14 6.63
C ARG A 53 4.78 14.01 7.51
N GLY A 54 4.31 13.52 8.66
CA GLY A 54 3.38 14.24 9.54
C GLY A 54 1.94 14.30 9.02
N MET A 55 1.60 13.53 7.98
CA MET A 55 0.24 13.45 7.44
C MET A 55 -0.56 12.43 8.25
N LEU A 56 -0.93 12.82 9.48
CA LEU A 56 -1.47 11.90 10.50
C LEU A 56 -2.80 11.26 10.10
N ARG A 57 -3.68 12.03 9.43
CA ARG A 57 -5.00 11.55 8.99
C ARG A 57 -4.88 10.51 7.89
N GLU A 58 -4.09 10.81 6.86
CA GLU A 58 -3.82 9.91 5.74
C GLU A 58 -3.10 8.64 6.21
N ALA A 59 -2.18 8.78 7.17
CA ALA A 59 -1.52 7.65 7.80
C ALA A 59 -2.50 6.73 8.56
N LEU A 60 -3.46 7.32 9.29
CA LEU A 60 -4.47 6.57 10.02
C LEU A 60 -5.46 5.86 9.09
N ASP A 61 -5.90 6.52 8.01
CA ASP A 61 -6.81 5.94 7.01
C ASP A 61 -6.16 4.73 6.32
N ASP A 62 -4.88 4.83 5.97
CA ASP A 62 -4.12 3.73 5.38
C ASP A 62 -3.88 2.58 6.37
N ALA A 63 -3.55 2.90 7.62
CA ALA A 63 -3.38 1.88 8.65
C ALA A 63 -4.69 1.11 8.89
N ASN A 64 -5.82 1.80 8.99
CA ASN A 64 -7.13 1.17 9.13
C ASN A 64 -7.47 0.27 7.94
N THR A 65 -7.15 0.73 6.72
CA THR A 65 -7.35 -0.07 5.51
C THR A 65 -6.51 -1.35 5.54
N ALA A 66 -5.22 -1.27 5.90
CA ALA A 66 -4.36 -2.43 6.05
C ALA A 66 -4.89 -3.43 7.10
N ALA A 67 -5.31 -2.93 8.27
CA ALA A 67 -5.90 -3.75 9.33
C ALA A 67 -7.20 -4.46 8.92
N HIS A 68 -7.98 -3.85 8.02
CA HIS A 68 -9.22 -4.42 7.53
C HIS A 68 -9.00 -5.47 6.43
N LEU A 69 -7.98 -5.27 5.59
CA LEU A 69 -7.67 -6.14 4.46
C LEU A 69 -6.96 -7.44 4.89
N ASP A 70 -6.10 -7.39 5.91
CA ASP A 70 -5.37 -8.56 6.39
C ASP A 70 -5.19 -8.55 7.91
N GLU A 71 -5.82 -9.52 8.58
CA GLU A 71 -5.74 -9.70 10.04
C GLU A 71 -4.29 -9.94 10.51
N SER A 72 -3.43 -10.54 9.67
CA SER A 72 -2.02 -10.79 10.02
C SER A 72 -1.22 -9.50 10.18
N LEU A 73 -1.63 -8.41 9.50
CA LEU A 73 -1.00 -7.10 9.57
C LEU A 73 -1.65 -6.18 10.61
N ARG A 74 -2.80 -6.56 11.16
CA ARG A 74 -3.61 -5.73 12.06
C ARG A 74 -2.82 -5.19 13.25
N ALA A 75 -1.97 -6.00 13.88
CA ALA A 75 -1.15 -5.54 15.01
C ALA A 75 -0.19 -4.40 14.60
N ARG A 76 0.44 -4.50 13.44
CA ARG A 76 1.36 -3.47 12.92
C ARG A 76 0.61 -2.21 12.53
N ALA A 77 -0.52 -2.36 11.86
CA ALA A 77 -1.42 -1.25 11.52
C ALA A 77 -1.91 -0.49 12.77
N LEU A 78 -2.32 -1.22 13.82
CA LEU A 78 -2.76 -0.61 15.08
C LEU A 78 -1.65 0.18 15.80
N ILE A 79 -0.39 -0.22 15.67
CA ILE A 79 0.74 0.55 16.20
C ILE A 79 0.85 1.89 15.46
N VAL A 80 0.80 1.89 14.13
CA VAL A 80 0.84 3.13 13.33
C VAL A 80 -0.33 4.04 13.71
N ALA A 81 -1.54 3.49 13.79
CA ALA A 81 -2.74 4.22 14.19
C ALA A 81 -2.60 4.86 15.59
N ARG A 82 -2.05 4.13 16.57
CA ARG A 82 -1.80 4.66 17.92
C ARG A 82 -0.81 5.81 17.91
N ILE A 83 0.26 5.74 17.11
CA ILE A 83 1.24 6.83 17.00
C ILE A 83 0.59 8.05 16.36
N CYS A 84 -0.24 7.88 15.32
CA CYS A 84 -0.97 8.99 14.71
C CYS A 84 -1.86 9.72 15.75
N ILE A 85 -2.66 8.96 16.50
CA ILE A 85 -3.54 9.52 17.54
C ILE A 85 -2.72 10.20 18.63
N GLN A 86 -1.63 9.59 19.09
CA GLN A 86 -0.77 10.18 20.11
C GLN A 86 -0.20 11.53 19.65
N ARG A 87 0.33 11.60 18.41
CA ARG A 87 0.87 12.85 17.86
C ARG A 87 -0.20 13.92 17.67
N GLU A 88 -1.39 13.55 17.22
CA GLU A 88 -2.53 14.48 17.12
C GLU A 88 -2.89 15.05 18.50
N MET A 89 -2.93 14.21 19.53
CA MET A 89 -3.23 14.67 20.90
C MET A 89 -2.11 15.56 21.45
N GLU A 90 -0.85 15.24 21.17
CA GLU A 90 0.29 16.09 21.51
C GLU A 90 0.21 17.47 20.83
N GLU A 91 -0.15 17.52 19.53
CA GLU A 91 -0.38 18.77 18.79
C GLU A 91 -1.53 19.60 19.37
N LEU A 92 -2.56 18.94 19.91
CA LEU A 92 -3.70 19.58 20.58
C LEU A 92 -3.41 19.95 22.04
N GLY A 93 -2.22 19.64 22.57
CA GLY A 93 -1.86 19.88 23.97
C GLY A 93 -2.59 18.97 24.96
N VAL A 94 -3.16 17.86 24.49
CA VAL A 94 -3.88 16.87 25.30
C VAL A 94 -2.91 15.74 25.66
N THR A 95 -2.63 15.55 26.94
CA THR A 95 -1.77 14.45 27.40
C THR A 95 -2.57 13.15 27.46
N VAL A 96 -2.25 12.19 26.58
CA VAL A 96 -2.79 10.83 26.66
C VAL A 96 -1.97 10.04 27.68
N ARG A 97 -2.60 9.59 28.78
CA ARG A 97 -1.99 8.74 29.81
C ARG A 97 -2.26 7.27 29.56
#